data_AF-A0A399N6T0-F1
#
_entry.id   AF-A0A399N6T0-F1
#
_cell.length_a   1.000
_cell.length_b   1.000
_cell.length_c   1.000
_cell.angle_alpha   90.00
_cell.angle_beta   90.00
_cell.angle_gamma   90.00
#
_symmetry.space_group_name_H-M   'P 1'
#
loop_
_entity.id
_entity.type
_entity.pdbx_description
1 polymer ?
#
loop_
_entity_poly.entity_id
_entity_poly.type
_entity_poly.pdbx_seq_one_letter_code
_entity_poly.pdbx_strand_id
1 'polypeptide(L)'
;APTRVVGRGALRSALPVTDLVVSAIGLLGGAVAALAEAADLAGPRGVVVHRGRAEAWCGQHVEPVGWALPSPWDPLSGSFPTRDGSWIRTHANAPRHRAALLSV
;
A
#
# COMPACT_ATOMS: atom_id res chain seq x y z
N ALA A 1 17.52 16.75 -2.84
CA ALA A 1 18.47 16.15 -1.87
C ALA A 1 18.79 14.70 -2.27
N PRO A 2 20.03 14.21 -2.12
CA PRO A 2 20.37 12.81 -2.44
C PRO A 2 19.61 11.83 -1.55
N THR A 3 19.11 10.74 -2.14
CA THR A 3 18.41 9.66 -1.43
C THR A 3 19.35 8.49 -1.20
N ARG A 4 19.51 8.08 0.07
CA ARG A 4 20.26 6.89 0.46
C ARG A 4 19.30 5.81 0.93
N VAL A 5 19.37 4.64 0.32
CA VAL A 5 18.60 3.46 0.75
C VAL A 5 19.45 2.63 1.72
N VAL A 6 18.85 2.22 2.84
CA VAL A 6 19.53 1.45 3.90
C VAL A 6 18.67 0.28 4.37
N GLY A 7 19.29 -0.65 5.10
CA GLY A 7 18.60 -1.79 5.67
C GLY A 7 18.28 -2.89 4.65
N ARG A 8 17.51 -3.88 5.09
CA ARG A 8 17.07 -5.03 4.28
C ARG A 8 15.54 -5.05 4.20
N GLY A 9 15.02 -5.60 3.11
CA GLY A 9 13.61 -5.85 2.87
C GLY A 9 13.45 -6.51 1.50
N ALA A 10 12.55 -7.48 1.37
CA ALA A 10 12.31 -8.19 0.12
C ALA A 10 10.96 -8.89 0.20
N LEU A 11 9.89 -8.10 0.33
CA LEU A 11 8.52 -8.60 0.35
C LEU A 11 8.31 -9.59 -0.81
N ARG A 12 7.92 -10.82 -0.46
CA ARG A 12 7.58 -11.85 -1.46
C ARG A 12 6.27 -11.45 -2.14
N SER A 13 6.37 -10.92 -3.35
CA SER A 13 5.25 -10.50 -4.17
C SER A 13 5.54 -10.82 -5.63
N ALA A 14 4.48 -11.03 -6.42
CA ALA A 14 4.60 -11.16 -7.87
C ALA A 14 5.03 -9.83 -8.54
N LEU A 15 4.87 -8.71 -7.83
CA LEU A 15 5.26 -7.37 -8.28
C LEU A 15 6.43 -6.85 -7.43
N PRO A 16 7.25 -5.92 -7.96
CA PRO A 16 8.39 -5.33 -7.25
C PRO A 16 7.94 -4.29 -6.20
N VAL A 17 7.08 -4.70 -5.27
CA VAL A 17 6.43 -3.82 -4.28
C VAL A 17 7.47 -3.09 -3.43
N THR A 18 8.50 -3.79 -2.94
CA THR A 18 9.56 -3.17 -2.13
C THR A 18 10.30 -2.08 -2.90
N ASP A 19 10.61 -2.29 -4.18
CA ASP A 19 11.33 -1.29 -4.98
C ASP A 19 10.44 -0.09 -5.30
N LEU A 20 9.17 -0.34 -5.61
CA LEU A 20 8.17 0.70 -5.84
C LEU A 20 8.03 1.60 -4.61
N VAL A 21 7.81 1.04 -3.42
CA VAL A 21 7.59 1.84 -2.21
C VAL A 21 8.85 2.56 -1.74
N VAL A 22 10.03 1.93 -1.87
CA VAL A 22 11.31 2.61 -1.56
C VAL A 22 11.52 3.81 -2.46
N SER A 23 11.25 3.65 -3.76
CA SER A 23 11.39 4.73 -4.74
C SER A 23 10.37 5.85 -4.48
N ALA A 24 9.11 5.51 -4.23
CA ALA A 24 8.05 6.48 -3.92
C ALA A 24 8.35 7.30 -2.66
N ILE A 25 8.81 6.65 -1.57
CA ILE A 25 9.20 7.34 -0.33
C ILE A 25 10.46 8.21 -0.55
N GLY A 26 11.40 7.74 -1.35
CA GLY A 26 12.58 8.53 -1.74
C GLY A 26 12.21 9.81 -2.48
N LEU A 27 11.29 9.70 -3.45
CA LEU A 27 10.75 10.85 -4.20
C LEU A 27 9.97 11.79 -3.29
N LEU A 28 9.13 11.26 -2.39
CA LEU A 28 8.41 12.05 -1.41
C LEU A 28 9.37 12.87 -0.53
N GLY A 29 10.41 12.23 0.02
CA GLY A 29 11.41 12.93 0.82
C GLY A 29 12.15 14.01 0.03
N GLY A 30 12.46 13.74 -1.25
CA GLY A 30 13.07 14.71 -2.15
C GLY A 30 12.16 15.91 -2.42
N ALA A 31 10.87 15.67 -2.65
CA ALA A 31 9.87 16.71 -2.86
C ALA A 31 9.66 17.57 -1.60
N VAL A 32 9.62 16.96 -0.42
CA VAL A 32 9.56 17.69 0.86
C VAL A 32 10.80 18.58 1.06
N ALA A 33 11.99 18.07 0.70
CA ALA A 33 13.22 18.87 0.79
C ALA A 33 13.17 20.08 -0.16
N ALA A 34 12.74 19.87 -1.40
CA ALA A 34 12.59 20.94 -2.39
C ALA A 34 11.52 21.97 -1.98
N LEU A 35 10.42 21.52 -1.38
CA LEU A 35 9.38 22.41 -0.86
C LEU A 35 9.90 23.27 0.30
N ALA A 36 10.66 22.69 1.23
CA ALA A 36 11.26 23.43 2.34
C ALA A 36 12.21 24.52 1.83
N GLU A 37 13.04 24.20 0.85
CA GLU A 37 13.93 25.17 0.18
C GLU A 37 13.12 26.29 -0.49
N ALA A 38 12.09 25.97 -1.26
CA ALA A 38 11.23 26.95 -1.92
C ALA A 38 10.46 27.84 -0.94
N ALA A 39 10.22 27.37 0.29
CA ALA A 39 9.50 28.08 1.35
C ALA A 39 10.43 28.85 2.31
N ASP A 40 11.73 28.91 2.04
CA ASP A 40 12.75 29.49 2.93
C ASP A 40 12.72 28.88 4.35
N LEU A 41 12.42 27.57 4.41
CA LEU A 41 12.42 26.78 5.64
C LEU A 41 13.68 25.93 5.71
N ALA A 42 14.12 25.63 6.93
CA ALA A 42 15.19 24.67 7.15
C ALA A 42 14.79 23.28 6.62
N GLY A 43 15.43 22.86 5.52
CA GLY A 43 15.18 21.58 4.87
C GLY A 43 16.13 20.46 5.33
N PRO A 44 15.74 19.18 5.14
CA PRO A 44 16.61 18.05 5.42
C PRO A 44 17.79 18.01 4.43
N ARG A 45 19.00 17.74 4.95
CA ARG A 45 20.24 17.66 4.14
C ARG A 45 20.33 16.42 3.25
N GLY A 46 19.46 15.44 3.45
CA GLY A 46 19.46 14.17 2.74
C GLY A 46 18.22 13.35 3.09
N VAL A 47 17.85 12.44 2.19
CA VAL A 47 16.72 11.51 2.41
C VAL A 47 17.30 10.14 2.69
N VAL A 48 16.84 9.49 3.77
CA VAL A 48 17.23 8.12 4.10
C VAL A 48 15.99 7.25 4.11
N VAL A 49 15.94 6.26 3.21
CA VAL A 49 14.82 5.31 3.13
C VAL A 49 15.29 3.96 3.65
N HIS A 50 14.64 3.48 4.71
CA HIS A 50 14.94 2.16 5.27
C HIS A 50 14.06 1.11 4.59
N ARG A 51 14.66 0.22 3.79
CA ARG A 51 13.95 -0.72 2.90
C ARG A 51 12.90 -1.56 3.63
N GLY A 52 13.26 -2.18 4.76
CA GLY A 52 12.33 -2.99 5.56
C GLY A 52 11.18 -2.19 6.18
N ARG A 53 11.39 -0.91 6.50
CA ARG A 53 10.31 -0.05 7.03
C ARG A 53 9.39 0.44 5.91
N ALA A 54 9.95 0.69 4.73
CA ALA A 54 9.20 1.09 3.56
C ALA A 54 8.25 -0.03 3.11
N GLU A 55 8.70 -1.28 3.05
CA GLU A 55 7.81 -2.40 2.69
C GLU A 55 6.81 -2.77 3.79
N ALA A 56 7.17 -2.61 5.07
CA ALA A 56 6.22 -2.82 6.17
C ALA A 56 5.00 -1.90 6.06
N TRP A 57 5.15 -0.71 5.47
CA TRP A 57 4.03 0.19 5.16
C TRP A 57 3.00 -0.44 4.22
N CYS A 58 3.41 -1.36 3.34
CA CYS A 58 2.52 -2.08 2.44
C CYS A 58 1.85 -3.31 3.08
N GLY A 59 2.12 -3.59 4.36
CA GLY A 59 1.58 -4.72 5.11
C GLY A 59 0.38 -4.38 5.99
N GLN A 60 0.05 -5.30 6.89
CA GLN A 60 -1.00 -5.12 7.89
C GLN A 60 -0.46 -4.32 9.09
N HIS A 61 -1.24 -3.34 9.55
CA HIS A 61 -0.87 -2.44 10.67
C HIS A 61 -1.65 -2.71 11.96
N VAL A 62 -2.53 -3.71 11.94
CA VAL A 62 -3.36 -4.09 13.08
C VAL A 62 -2.90 -5.43 13.60
N GLU A 63 -2.47 -5.45 14.86
CA GLU A 63 -2.16 -6.68 15.59
C GLU A 63 -3.32 -6.97 16.55
N PRO A 64 -4.07 -8.06 16.34
CA PRO A 64 -5.17 -8.41 17.23
C PRO A 64 -4.64 -8.99 18.55
N VAL A 65 -5.17 -8.51 19.69
CA VAL A 65 -4.78 -8.95 21.03
C VAL A 65 -6.01 -9.50 21.76
N GLY A 66 -6.08 -10.83 21.92
CA GLY A 66 -7.22 -11.50 22.55
C GLY A 66 -8.47 -11.64 21.67
N TRP A 67 -8.35 -11.38 20.36
CA TRP A 67 -9.41 -11.58 19.37
C TRP A 67 -8.83 -12.04 18.03
N ALA A 68 -9.69 -12.47 17.10
CA ALA A 68 -9.29 -12.83 15.75
C ALA A 68 -9.67 -11.70 14.78
N LEU A 69 -8.73 -11.26 13.96
CA LEU A 69 -9.02 -10.27 12.92
C LEU A 69 -10.00 -10.89 11.90
N PRO A 70 -11.21 -10.32 11.72
CA PRO A 70 -12.12 -10.82 10.70
C PRO A 70 -11.53 -10.58 9.31
N SER A 71 -11.97 -11.37 8.33
CA SER A 71 -11.62 -11.11 6.94
C SER A 71 -11.96 -9.66 6.59
N PRO A 72 -11.02 -8.86 6.06
CA PRO A 72 -11.33 -7.51 5.59
C PRO A 72 -12.17 -7.51 4.32
N TRP A 73 -12.39 -8.68 3.71
CA TRP A 73 -13.15 -8.86 2.48
C TRP A 73 -14.43 -9.65 2.77
N ASP A 74 -15.57 -9.08 2.38
CA ASP A 74 -16.83 -9.83 2.28
C ASP A 74 -16.65 -11.01 1.29
N PRO A 75 -17.28 -12.19 1.50
CA PRO A 75 -17.16 -13.32 0.58
C PRO A 75 -17.53 -13.00 -0.88
N LEU A 76 -18.37 -11.99 -1.10
CA LEU A 76 -18.73 -11.49 -2.42
C LEU A 76 -17.79 -10.40 -2.94
N SER A 77 -16.67 -10.13 -2.27
CA SER A 77 -15.59 -9.24 -2.73
C SER A 77 -14.42 -10.08 -3.23
N GLY A 78 -14.47 -10.46 -4.50
CA GLY A 78 -13.50 -11.39 -5.08
C GLY A 78 -13.45 -11.35 -6.60
N SER A 79 -12.70 -12.29 -7.18
CA SER A 79 -12.67 -12.52 -8.62
C SER A 79 -13.51 -13.74 -8.95
N PHE A 80 -14.49 -13.59 -9.85
CA PHE A 80 -15.43 -14.64 -10.25
C PHE A 80 -15.30 -14.91 -11.75
N PRO A 81 -15.28 -16.18 -12.18
CA PRO A 81 -15.24 -16.51 -13.59
C PRO A 81 -16.59 -16.22 -14.24
N THR A 82 -16.55 -15.71 -15.47
CA THR A 82 -17.73 -15.51 -16.31
C THR A 82 -17.84 -16.62 -17.35
N ARG A 83 -19.00 -16.73 -18.00
CA ARG A 83 -19.30 -17.79 -18.97
C ARG A 83 -18.34 -17.82 -20.17
N ASP A 84 -17.80 -16.68 -20.57
CA ASP A 84 -16.86 -16.54 -21.68
C ASP A 84 -15.39 -16.82 -21.29
N GLY A 85 -15.15 -17.27 -20.06
CA GLY A 85 -13.80 -17.56 -19.57
C GLY A 85 -13.03 -16.32 -19.10
N SER A 86 -13.65 -15.14 -19.14
CA SER A 86 -13.11 -13.95 -18.50
C SER A 86 -13.39 -13.93 -16.99
N TRP A 87 -13.00 -12.85 -16.32
CA TRP A 87 -13.15 -12.68 -14.88
C TRP A 87 -13.76 -11.33 -14.57
N ILE A 88 -14.68 -11.30 -13.61
CA ILE A 88 -15.18 -10.07 -13.00
C ILE A 88 -14.65 -9.95 -11.57
N ARG A 89 -14.24 -8.74 -11.18
CA ARG A 89 -13.92 -8.41 -9.79
C ARG A 89 -15.05 -7.64 -9.16
N THR A 90 -15.51 -8.09 -8.02
CA THR A 90 -16.61 -7.48 -7.27
C THR A 90 -16.10 -6.84 -5.98
N HIS A 91 -16.90 -5.90 -5.44
CA HIS A 91 -16.60 -5.23 -4.18
C HIS A 91 -17.89 -5.05 -3.36
N ALA A 92 -18.04 -5.88 -2.32
CA ALA A 92 -19.21 -6.00 -1.47
C ALA A 92 -18.94 -5.75 0.02
N ASN A 93 -17.77 -5.21 0.39
CA ASN A 93 -17.38 -4.98 1.80
C ASN A 93 -18.34 -4.10 2.60
N ALA A 94 -19.13 -3.25 1.94
CA ALA A 94 -20.14 -2.44 2.59
C ALA A 94 -21.52 -3.09 2.41
N PRO A 95 -22.40 -3.09 3.45
CA PRO A 95 -23.73 -3.71 3.37
C PRO A 95 -24.55 -3.27 2.15
N ARG A 96 -24.48 -1.98 1.77
CA ARG A 96 -25.16 -1.44 0.58
C ARG A 96 -24.60 -2.00 -0.74
N HIS A 97 -23.29 -2.23 -0.83
CA HIS A 97 -22.67 -2.81 -2.03
C HIS A 97 -23.05 -4.29 -2.14
N ARG A 98 -23.06 -5.01 -1.01
CA ARG A 98 -23.54 -6.40 -0.94
C ARG A 98 -24.99 -6.53 -1.39
N ALA A 99 -25.87 -5.68 -0.87
CA ALA A 99 -27.29 -5.68 -1.24
C ALA A 99 -27.48 -5.43 -2.74
N ALA A 100 -26.80 -4.43 -3.30
CA ALA A 100 -26.85 -4.13 -4.74
C ALA A 100 -26.36 -5.30 -5.60
N LEU A 101 -25.33 -6.03 -5.14
CA LEU A 101 -24.80 -7.19 -5.86
C LEU A 101 -25.74 -8.41 -5.82
N LEU A 102 -26.63 -8.49 -4.82
CA LEU A 102 -27.59 -9.59 -4.67
C LEU A 102 -28.96 -9.30 -5.26
N SER A 103 -29.23 -8.05 -5.65
CA SER A 103 -30.51 -7.63 -6.21
C SER A 103 -30.55 -7.62 -7.73
N VAL A 104 -29.48 -8.06 -8.39
CA VAL A 104 -29.37 -8.13 -9.86
C VAL A 104 -29.84 -9.47 -10.41
#